data_AF-A0A831TA53-F1
#
_entry.id   AF-A0A831TA53-F1
#
_cell.length_a   1.000
_cell.length_b   1.000
_cell.length_c   1.000
_cell.angle_alpha   90.00
_cell.angle_beta   90.00
_cell.angle_gamma   90.00
#
_symmetry.space_group_name_H-M   'P 1'
#
loop_
_entity.id
_entity.type
_entity.pdbx_description
1 polymer ?
#
loop_
_entity_poly.entity_id
_entity_poly.type
_entity_poly.pdbx_seq_one_letter_code
_entity_poly.pdbx_strand_id
1 'polypeptide(L)'
;MMILIIILSLLCLALLIFARRYLKLRGAMVVTCPETNRPAGVHLDARHAALTSIMGRTDFLLKDCSRWPERMGCGQECLRQIELAPTECLVRTILTKWYEGKACQLCGRDIGPINWMENKPALMSPDHKTMEWDEIPAEKIPEVLSTHSPVCWNCHIAETFRRLYPDMIVERPWKRG
;
A
#
# COMPACT_ATOMS: atom_id res chain seq x y z
N MET A 1 -39.49 2.18 22.39
CA MET A 1 -38.38 1.20 22.41
C MET A 1 -38.11 0.60 21.02
N MET A 2 -39.11 0.01 20.34
CA MET A 2 -38.94 -0.56 18.99
C MET A 2 -38.39 0.44 17.95
N ILE A 3 -38.92 1.67 17.90
CA ILE A 3 -38.43 2.73 16.99
C ILE A 3 -36.96 3.09 17.26
N LEU A 4 -36.57 3.18 18.53
CA LEU A 4 -35.18 3.48 18.91
C LEU A 4 -34.22 2.37 18.46
N ILE A 5 -34.63 1.10 18.62
CA ILE A 5 -33.85 -0.06 18.16
C ILE A 5 -33.70 -0.05 16.65
N ILE A 6 -34.76 0.27 15.90
CA ILE A 6 -34.71 0.39 14.43
C ILE A 6 -33.78 1.52 13.99
N ILE A 7 -33.85 2.68 14.64
CA ILE A 7 -32.97 3.82 14.32
C ILE A 7 -31.50 3.44 14.59
N LEU A 8 -31.21 2.83 15.74
CA LEU A 8 -29.86 2.40 16.09
C LEU A 8 -29.32 1.31 15.14
N SER A 9 -30.17 0.38 14.71
CA SER A 9 -29.75 -0.68 13.78
C SER A 9 -29.44 -0.12 12.38
N LEU A 10 -30.30 0.78 11.86
CA LEU A 10 -30.06 1.46 10.59
C LEU A 10 -28.80 2.33 10.63
N LEU A 11 -28.60 3.06 11.73
CA LEU A 11 -27.40 3.89 11.92
C LEU A 11 -26.13 3.04 11.99
N CYS A 12 -26.17 1.93 12.72
CA CYS A 12 -25.05 0.98 12.79
C CYS A 12 -24.73 0.40 11.40
N LEU A 13 -25.75 -0.01 10.64
CA LEU A 13 -25.56 -0.52 9.29
C LEU A 13 -24.94 0.54 8.36
N ALA A 14 -25.44 1.78 8.41
CA ALA A 14 -24.90 2.89 7.63
C ALA A 14 -23.42 3.16 7.96
N LEU A 15 -23.06 3.17 9.24
CA LEU A 15 -21.68 3.34 9.70
C LEU A 15 -20.78 2.20 9.23
N LEU A 16 -21.25 0.95 9.26
CA LEU A 16 -20.49 -0.20 8.78
C LEU A 16 -20.25 -0.14 7.26
N ILE A 17 -21.26 0.25 6.49
CA ILE A 17 -21.14 0.44 5.03
C ILE A 17 -20.14 1.55 4.74
N PHE A 18 -20.30 2.71 5.40
CA PHE A 18 -19.39 3.85 5.26
C PHE A 18 -17.94 3.46 5.58
N ALA A 19 -17.72 2.81 6.73
CA ALA A 19 -16.40 2.38 7.17
C ALA A 19 -15.76 1.41 6.18
N ARG A 20 -16.51 0.43 5.65
CA ARG A 20 -16.00 -0.50 4.63
C ARG A 20 -15.61 0.21 3.34
N ARG A 21 -16.42 1.16 2.85
CA ARG A 21 -16.14 1.94 1.63
C ARG A 21 -14.91 2.82 1.83
N TYR A 22 -14.84 3.51 2.97
CA TYR A 22 -13.70 4.31 3.35
C TYR A 22 -12.41 3.48 3.42
N LEU A 23 -12.42 2.34 4.13
CA LEU A 23 -11.27 1.44 4.21
C LEU A 23 -10.87 0.84 2.85
N LYS A 24 -11.82 0.67 1.93
CA LYS A 24 -11.57 0.19 0.57
C LYS A 24 -10.86 1.23 -0.29
N LEU A 25 -11.20 2.52 -0.15
CA LEU A 25 -10.65 3.61 -0.96
C LEU A 25 -9.49 4.35 -0.28
N ARG A 26 -9.28 4.13 1.01
CA ARG A 26 -8.17 4.72 1.76
C ARG A 26 -6.85 4.03 1.39
N GLY A 27 -5.84 4.85 1.13
CA GLY A 27 -4.46 4.42 0.93
C GLY A 27 -3.77 5.28 -0.12
N ALA A 28 -2.47 5.08 -0.26
CA ALA A 28 -1.72 5.60 -1.40
C ALA A 28 -2.11 4.82 -2.65
N MET A 29 -2.23 5.52 -3.77
CA MET A 29 -2.49 4.95 -5.09
C MET A 29 -1.39 5.35 -6.07
N VAL A 30 -1.15 4.49 -7.06
CA VAL A 30 -0.26 4.76 -8.18
C VAL A 30 -1.11 4.89 -9.43
N VAL A 31 -0.98 6.03 -10.11
CA VAL A 31 -1.63 6.30 -11.39
C VAL A 31 -0.60 6.75 -12.42
N THR A 32 -0.89 6.57 -13.70
CA THR A 32 -0.06 7.14 -14.76
C THR A 32 -0.50 8.56 -15.03
N CYS A 33 0.38 9.54 -14.83
CA CYS A 33 0.07 10.94 -15.11
C CYS A 33 -0.11 11.14 -16.63
N PRO A 34 -1.27 11.63 -17.11
CA PRO A 34 -1.54 11.77 -18.55
C PRO A 34 -0.67 12.82 -19.23
N GLU A 35 -0.23 13.87 -18.51
CA GLU A 35 0.63 14.91 -19.06
C GLU A 35 2.08 14.46 -19.29
N THR A 36 2.59 13.57 -18.42
CA THR A 36 4.02 13.20 -18.42
C THR A 36 4.28 11.74 -18.75
N ASN A 37 3.24 10.92 -18.80
CA ASN A 37 3.30 9.45 -18.92
C ASN A 37 4.20 8.78 -17.88
N ARG A 38 4.37 9.41 -16.70
CA ARG A 38 5.15 8.86 -15.59
C ARG A 38 4.24 8.40 -14.45
N PRO A 39 4.63 7.38 -13.66
CA PRO A 39 3.93 7.03 -12.44
C PRO A 39 3.89 8.22 -11.48
N ALA A 40 2.72 8.44 -10.89
CA ALA A 40 2.47 9.45 -9.87
C ALA A 40 1.76 8.80 -8.68
N GLY A 41 2.28 9.08 -7.49
CA GLY A 41 1.65 8.77 -6.22
C GLY A 41 0.56 9.79 -5.94
N VAL A 42 -0.64 9.31 -5.63
CA VAL A 42 -1.80 10.14 -5.33
C VAL A 42 -2.56 9.59 -4.14
N HIS A 43 -3.21 10.46 -3.37
CA HIS A 43 -4.19 10.07 -2.37
C HIS A 43 -5.54 10.67 -2.69
N LEU A 44 -6.58 9.84 -2.58
CA LEU A 44 -7.96 10.29 -2.70
C LEU A 44 -8.46 10.91 -1.39
N ASP A 45 -9.39 11.86 -1.52
CA ASP A 45 -10.32 12.14 -0.43
C ASP A 45 -11.30 10.98 -0.28
N ALA A 46 -10.84 9.95 0.44
CA ALA A 46 -11.62 8.75 0.72
C ALA A 46 -12.89 9.06 1.54
N ARG A 47 -12.94 10.18 2.28
CA ARG A 47 -14.15 10.59 3.01
C ARG A 47 -15.20 11.10 2.03
N HIS A 48 -14.80 12.00 1.14
CA HIS A 48 -15.68 12.52 0.10
C HIS A 48 -16.24 11.37 -0.76
N ALA A 49 -15.37 10.53 -1.30
CA ALA A 49 -15.77 9.42 -2.15
C ALA A 49 -16.69 8.41 -1.41
N ALA A 50 -16.44 8.15 -0.11
CA ALA A 50 -17.30 7.27 0.67
C ALA A 50 -18.69 7.88 0.97
N LEU A 51 -18.76 9.19 1.21
CA LEU A 51 -20.02 9.90 1.45
C LEU A 51 -20.88 9.94 0.19
N THR A 52 -20.31 10.35 -0.94
CA THR A 52 -21.06 10.43 -2.20
C THR A 52 -21.52 9.03 -2.63
N SER A 53 -20.70 7.98 -2.41
CA SER A 53 -21.06 6.60 -2.76
C SER A 53 -22.35 6.13 -2.08
N ILE A 54 -22.61 6.58 -0.85
CA ILE A 54 -23.88 6.31 -0.14
C ILE A 54 -25.07 7.01 -0.82
N MET A 55 -24.83 8.17 -1.43
CA MET A 55 -25.83 8.92 -2.20
C MET A 55 -25.99 8.43 -3.65
N GLY A 56 -25.31 7.35 -4.04
CA GLY A 56 -25.42 6.75 -5.37
C GLY A 56 -24.53 7.39 -6.45
N ARG A 57 -23.62 8.31 -6.08
CA ARG A 57 -22.63 8.90 -7.00
C ARG A 57 -21.23 8.70 -6.43
N THR A 58 -20.28 8.10 -7.15
CA THR A 58 -18.92 8.00 -6.62
C THR A 58 -18.08 9.09 -7.24
N ASP A 59 -17.99 10.22 -6.56
CA ASP A 59 -17.16 11.35 -6.99
C ASP A 59 -15.78 11.19 -6.35
N PHE A 60 -14.75 11.13 -7.19
CA PHE A 60 -13.37 11.04 -6.73
C PHE A 60 -12.72 12.41 -6.78
N LEU A 61 -12.02 12.75 -5.70
CA LEU A 61 -11.24 13.98 -5.62
C LEU A 61 -9.85 13.64 -5.10
N LEU A 62 -8.82 14.23 -5.72
CA LEU A 62 -7.46 14.13 -5.20
C LEU A 62 -7.32 15.00 -3.96
N LYS A 63 -6.87 14.40 -2.87
CA LYS A 63 -6.44 15.11 -1.67
C LYS A 63 -5.01 15.63 -1.83
N ASP A 64 -4.15 14.81 -2.42
CA ASP A 64 -2.76 15.15 -2.69
C ASP A 64 -2.21 14.40 -3.91
N CYS A 65 -1.08 14.91 -4.43
CA CYS A 65 -0.37 14.34 -5.56
C CYS A 65 1.14 14.62 -5.40
N SER A 66 1.96 13.61 -5.64
CA SER A 66 3.45 13.68 -5.69
C SER A 66 4.03 14.67 -6.70
N ARG A 67 3.19 15.32 -7.52
CA ARG A 67 3.56 16.35 -8.49
C ARG A 67 3.12 17.76 -8.05
N TRP A 68 2.49 17.88 -6.90
CA TRP A 68 2.17 19.18 -6.31
C TRP A 68 3.32 19.61 -5.38
N PRO A 69 3.67 20.91 -5.36
CA PRO A 69 2.94 22.05 -5.92
C PRO A 69 3.23 22.39 -7.39
N GLU A 70 4.24 21.79 -8.02
CA GLU A 70 4.72 22.20 -9.35
C GLU A 70 3.68 22.04 -10.47
N ARG A 71 2.71 21.12 -10.29
CA ARG A 71 1.59 20.83 -11.22
C ARG A 71 0.22 20.99 -10.54
N MET A 72 0.07 21.95 -9.61
CA MET A 72 -1.16 22.12 -8.82
C MET A 72 -2.42 22.42 -9.67
N GLY A 73 -2.25 22.99 -10.87
CA GLY A 73 -3.34 23.28 -11.81
C GLY A 73 -3.68 22.15 -12.79
N CYS A 74 -3.25 20.91 -12.54
CA CYS A 74 -3.54 19.79 -13.45
C CYS A 74 -5.04 19.45 -13.44
N GLY A 75 -5.59 19.09 -14.62
CA GLY A 75 -7.02 18.79 -14.81
C GLY A 75 -7.52 17.49 -14.15
N GLN A 76 -6.69 16.83 -13.34
CA GLN A 76 -6.98 15.58 -12.62
C GLN A 76 -7.55 14.44 -13.49
N GLU A 77 -7.27 14.44 -14.80
CA GLU A 77 -7.75 13.41 -15.74
C GLU A 77 -7.30 11.98 -15.37
N CYS A 78 -6.24 11.86 -14.56
CA CYS A 78 -5.80 10.58 -13.99
C CYS A 78 -6.85 9.90 -13.10
N LEU A 79 -7.83 10.65 -12.55
CA LEU A 79 -8.95 10.11 -11.78
C LEU A 79 -9.77 9.08 -12.57
N ARG A 80 -9.83 9.19 -13.91
CA ARG A 80 -10.51 8.21 -14.76
C ARG A 80 -9.92 6.80 -14.63
N GLN A 81 -8.61 6.67 -14.37
CA GLN A 81 -7.99 5.37 -14.13
C GLN A 81 -8.51 4.75 -12.82
N ILE A 82 -8.70 5.58 -11.80
CA ILE A 82 -9.23 5.16 -10.49
C ILE A 82 -10.72 4.83 -10.61
N GLU A 83 -11.50 5.56 -11.41
CA GLU A 83 -12.91 5.23 -11.66
C GLU A 83 -13.07 3.86 -12.30
N LEU A 84 -12.22 3.53 -13.27
CA LEU A 84 -12.25 2.24 -13.97
C LEU A 84 -11.78 1.09 -13.08
N ALA A 85 -10.75 1.30 -12.27
CA ALA A 85 -10.10 0.24 -11.49
C ALA A 85 -9.66 0.72 -10.08
N PRO A 86 -10.61 1.08 -9.18
CA PRO A 86 -10.30 1.79 -7.94
C PRO A 86 -9.45 0.98 -6.96
N THR A 87 -9.57 -0.35 -6.99
CA THR A 87 -8.77 -1.23 -6.13
C THR A 87 -7.43 -1.57 -6.73
N GLU A 88 -7.28 -1.53 -8.05
CA GLU A 88 -6.06 -1.93 -8.75
C GLU A 88 -4.98 -0.86 -8.65
N CYS A 89 -5.37 0.42 -8.58
CA CYS A 89 -4.45 1.53 -8.38
C CYS A 89 -3.88 1.59 -6.95
N LEU A 90 -4.46 0.89 -5.97
CA LEU A 90 -3.97 0.91 -4.59
C LEU A 90 -2.62 0.23 -4.47
N VAL A 91 -1.66 0.90 -3.83
CA VAL A 91 -0.33 0.35 -3.55
C VAL A 91 -0.46 -1.02 -2.86
N ARG A 92 -1.35 -1.15 -1.87
CA ARG A 92 -1.56 -2.45 -1.20
C ARG A 92 -1.95 -3.58 -2.13
N THR A 93 -2.81 -3.32 -3.12
CA THR A 93 -3.26 -4.35 -4.07
C THR A 93 -2.12 -4.71 -5.01
N ILE A 94 -1.39 -3.71 -5.51
CA ILE A 94 -0.21 -3.90 -6.36
C ILE A 94 0.82 -4.77 -5.63
N LEU A 95 1.09 -4.46 -4.36
CA LEU A 95 2.05 -5.22 -3.55
C LEU A 95 1.58 -6.63 -3.24
N THR A 96 0.30 -6.83 -2.87
CA THR A 96 -0.25 -8.18 -2.65
C THR A 96 -0.09 -9.04 -3.90
N LYS A 97 -0.40 -8.51 -5.09
CA LYS A 97 -0.21 -9.22 -6.36
C LYS A 97 1.26 -9.48 -6.66
N TRP A 98 2.14 -8.51 -6.40
CA TRP A 98 3.56 -8.69 -6.65
C TRP A 98 4.16 -9.78 -5.76
N TYR A 99 3.79 -9.90 -4.48
CA TYR A 99 4.32 -10.96 -3.62
C TYR A 99 3.73 -12.35 -3.85
N GLU A 100 2.62 -12.46 -4.58
CA GLU A 100 1.93 -13.72 -4.78
C GLU A 100 2.86 -14.77 -5.40
N GLY A 101 3.03 -15.91 -4.70
CA GLY A 101 3.89 -17.01 -5.13
C GLY A 101 5.40 -16.74 -5.07
N LYS A 102 5.85 -15.64 -4.45
CA LYS A 102 7.28 -15.33 -4.31
C LYS A 102 7.89 -15.95 -3.06
N ALA A 103 9.14 -16.37 -3.16
CA ALA A 103 9.96 -16.80 -2.04
C ALA A 103 10.91 -15.69 -1.58
N CYS A 104 11.24 -15.67 -0.29
CA CYS A 104 12.18 -14.73 0.30
C CYS A 104 13.60 -14.96 -0.24
N GLN A 105 14.22 -13.90 -0.76
CA GLN A 105 15.58 -13.94 -1.31
C GLN A 105 16.65 -14.39 -0.30
N LEU A 106 16.42 -14.15 1.00
CA LEU A 106 17.41 -14.43 2.04
C LEU A 106 17.27 -15.83 2.67
N CYS A 107 16.05 -16.32 2.90
CA CYS A 107 15.84 -17.63 3.53
C CYS A 107 15.22 -18.69 2.61
N GLY A 108 14.84 -18.33 1.39
CA GLY A 108 14.22 -19.24 0.42
C GLY A 108 12.80 -19.70 0.75
N ARG A 109 12.23 -19.31 1.91
CA ARG A 109 10.86 -19.67 2.28
C ARG A 109 9.83 -18.84 1.52
N ASP A 110 8.70 -19.46 1.21
CA ASP A 110 7.56 -18.79 0.59
C ASP A 110 7.06 -17.63 1.43
N ILE A 111 6.78 -16.51 0.76
CA ILE A 111 6.10 -15.37 1.35
C ILE A 111 4.62 -15.58 1.13
N GLY A 112 3.92 -15.96 2.20
CA GLY A 112 2.47 -16.14 2.20
C GLY A 112 1.70 -14.83 1.99
N PRO A 113 0.37 -14.85 2.17
CA PRO A 113 -0.45 -13.66 2.02
C PRO A 113 0.02 -12.54 2.98
N ILE A 114 0.06 -11.32 2.46
CA ILE A 114 0.50 -10.15 3.24
C ILE A 114 -0.52 -9.86 4.33
N ASN A 115 -0.05 -9.89 5.58
CA ASN A 115 -0.81 -9.32 6.68
C ASN A 115 -0.59 -7.79 6.68
N TRP A 116 -1.62 -7.04 6.33
CA TRP A 116 -1.57 -5.58 6.25
C TRP A 116 -1.63 -4.88 7.62
N MET A 117 -1.92 -5.63 8.68
CA MET A 117 -1.98 -5.12 10.05
C MET A 117 -0.65 -5.28 10.79
N GLU A 118 0.12 -6.33 10.46
CA GLU A 118 1.33 -6.73 11.19
C GLU A 118 2.33 -7.43 10.26
N ASN A 119 3.64 -7.37 10.59
CA ASN A 119 4.71 -8.15 9.95
C ASN A 119 4.70 -8.11 8.41
N LYS A 120 4.57 -6.91 7.83
CA LYS A 120 4.60 -6.71 6.38
C LYS A 120 5.94 -7.23 5.81
N PRO A 121 5.95 -8.01 4.72
CA PRO A 121 7.22 -8.36 4.07
C PRO A 121 7.90 -7.10 3.54
N ALA A 122 9.22 -7.17 3.38
CA ALA A 122 10.08 -6.07 2.99
C ALA A 122 10.71 -6.34 1.61
N LEU A 123 11.44 -5.35 1.12
CA LEU A 123 12.24 -5.46 -0.10
C LEU A 123 13.72 -5.46 0.20
N MET A 124 14.50 -5.95 -0.75
CA MET A 124 15.94 -5.76 -0.79
C MET A 124 16.33 -5.09 -2.09
N SER A 125 17.09 -3.99 -1.97
CA SER A 125 17.67 -3.29 -3.12
C SER A 125 18.77 -4.11 -3.78
N PRO A 126 19.16 -3.76 -5.02
CA PRO A 126 20.35 -4.30 -5.67
C PRO A 126 21.62 -4.14 -4.81
N ASP A 127 21.69 -3.09 -3.99
CA ASP A 127 22.78 -2.84 -3.03
C ASP A 127 22.68 -3.68 -1.74
N HIS A 128 21.80 -4.69 -1.73
CA HIS A 128 21.58 -5.61 -0.60
C HIS A 128 21.06 -4.93 0.68
N LYS A 129 20.51 -3.72 0.57
CA LYS A 129 19.86 -3.02 1.69
C LYS A 129 18.39 -3.41 1.75
N THR A 130 17.94 -3.87 2.91
CA THR A 130 16.52 -4.12 3.15
C THR A 130 15.78 -2.84 3.55
N MET A 131 14.53 -2.70 3.09
CA MET A 131 13.68 -1.52 3.27
C MET A 131 12.20 -1.89 3.38
N GLU A 132 11.46 -1.10 4.16
CA GLU A 132 10.01 -1.24 4.34
C GLU A 132 9.22 -0.43 3.30
N TRP A 133 7.96 -0.81 3.07
CA TRP A 133 7.08 -0.13 2.11
C TRP A 133 6.78 1.32 2.47
N ASP A 134 6.73 1.64 3.76
CA ASP A 134 6.40 2.97 4.24
C ASP A 134 7.57 3.96 3.99
N GLU A 135 8.76 3.44 3.66
CA GLU A 135 9.95 4.22 3.28
C GLU A 135 9.96 4.57 1.78
N ILE A 136 9.06 3.99 0.98
CA ILE A 136 9.04 4.12 -0.48
C ILE A 136 7.88 5.02 -0.92
N PRO A 137 8.15 6.16 -1.59
CA PRO A 137 7.10 6.99 -2.17
C PRO A 137 6.26 6.20 -3.19
N ALA A 138 4.94 6.43 -3.22
CA ALA A 138 4.02 5.65 -4.03
C ALA A 138 4.37 5.69 -5.54
N GLU A 139 4.79 6.84 -6.07
CA GLU A 139 5.26 7.01 -7.45
C GLU A 139 6.46 6.14 -7.80
N LYS A 140 7.27 5.73 -6.82
CA LYS A 140 8.46 4.90 -7.03
C LYS A 140 8.18 3.41 -6.99
N ILE A 141 6.98 3.00 -6.55
CA ILE A 141 6.62 1.59 -6.40
C ILE A 141 6.84 0.80 -7.70
N PRO A 142 6.37 1.22 -8.89
CA PRO A 142 6.58 0.43 -10.11
C PRO A 142 8.06 0.18 -10.45
N GLU A 143 8.90 1.21 -10.28
CA GLU A 143 10.35 1.13 -10.50
C GLU A 143 11.01 0.18 -9.49
N VAL A 144 10.68 0.33 -8.21
CA VAL A 144 11.20 -0.51 -7.14
C VAL A 144 10.82 -1.98 -7.35
N LEU A 145 9.56 -2.27 -7.70
CA LEU A 145 9.09 -3.64 -7.94
C LEU A 145 9.77 -4.34 -9.13
N SER A 146 10.33 -3.58 -10.07
CA SER A 146 11.10 -4.12 -11.21
C SER A 146 12.56 -4.43 -10.88
N THR A 147 13.11 -3.85 -9.81
CA THR A 147 14.55 -3.88 -9.50
C THR A 147 14.87 -4.60 -8.19
N HIS A 148 13.93 -4.63 -7.25
CA HIS A 148 14.14 -5.15 -5.90
C HIS A 148 13.69 -6.60 -5.76
N SER A 149 14.30 -7.31 -4.82
CA SER A 149 13.95 -8.69 -4.49
C SER A 149 13.06 -8.79 -3.25
N PRO A 150 12.15 -9.78 -3.18
CA PRO A 150 11.26 -9.98 -2.03
C PRO A 150 12.01 -10.49 -0.80
N VAL A 151 11.72 -9.94 0.37
CA VAL A 151 12.26 -10.38 1.66
C VAL A 151 11.14 -10.53 2.69
N CYS A 152 11.15 -11.62 3.46
CA CYS A 152 10.17 -11.79 4.53
C CYS A 152 10.51 -10.91 5.74
N TRP A 153 9.49 -10.57 6.54
CA TRP A 153 9.64 -9.72 7.73
C TRP A 153 10.77 -10.18 8.66
N ASN A 154 10.84 -11.47 8.97
CA ASN A 154 11.87 -12.01 9.88
C ASN A 154 13.29 -11.78 9.35
N CYS A 155 13.50 -11.96 8.04
CA CYS A 155 14.80 -11.71 7.42
C CYS A 155 15.11 -10.22 7.37
N HIS A 156 14.11 -9.36 7.12
CA HIS A 156 14.28 -7.92 7.19
C HIS A 156 14.70 -7.45 8.58
N ILE A 157 14.00 -7.89 9.64
CA ILE A 157 14.36 -7.53 11.01
C ILE A 157 15.76 -8.04 11.38
N ALA A 158 16.11 -9.26 10.97
CA ALA A 158 17.45 -9.78 11.18
C ALA A 158 18.52 -8.91 10.49
N GLU A 159 18.34 -8.56 9.22
CA GLU A 159 19.28 -7.69 8.49
C GLU A 159 19.35 -6.27 9.05
N THR A 160 18.20 -5.69 9.42
CA THR A 160 18.15 -4.38 10.08
C THR A 160 18.89 -4.40 11.40
N PHE A 161 18.72 -5.44 12.22
CA PHE A 161 19.45 -5.60 13.47
C PHE A 161 20.95 -5.74 13.22
N ARG A 162 21.36 -6.56 12.24
CA ARG A 162 22.78 -6.72 11.90
C ARG A 162 23.42 -5.39 11.49
N ARG A 163 22.71 -4.58 10.69
CA ARG A 163 23.18 -3.28 10.23
C ARG A 163 23.30 -2.24 11.35
N LEU A 164 22.31 -2.20 12.24
CA LEU A 164 22.24 -1.17 13.30
C LEU A 164 23.08 -1.53 14.53
N TYR A 165 23.30 -2.81 14.79
CA TYR A 165 23.97 -3.30 16.00
C TYR A 165 25.00 -4.39 15.69
N PRO A 166 26.03 -4.09 14.88
CA PRO A 166 27.01 -5.09 14.44
C PRO A 166 27.74 -5.77 15.61
N ASP A 167 28.04 -5.02 16.68
CA ASP A 167 28.79 -5.53 17.84
C ASP A 167 27.98 -6.51 18.71
N MET A 168 26.65 -6.58 18.53
CA MET A 168 25.77 -7.49 19.26
C MET A 168 25.49 -8.79 18.50
N ILE A 169 26.06 -8.97 17.30
CA ILE A 169 25.89 -10.18 16.51
C ILE A 169 26.88 -11.24 16.99
N VAL A 170 26.37 -12.39 17.43
CA VAL A 170 27.20 -13.57 17.67
C VAL A 170 27.13 -14.46 16.42
N GLU A 171 28.19 -14.45 15.62
CA GLU A 171 28.32 -15.41 14.53
C GLU A 171 28.64 -16.79 15.08
N ARG A 172 27.72 -17.74 14.88
CA ARG A 172 27.98 -19.14 15.23
C ARG A 172 28.68 -19.80 14.04
N PRO A 173 29.92 -20.31 14.18
CA PRO A 173 30.57 -21.03 13.10
C PRO A 173 29.75 -22.28 12.78
N TRP A 174 29.29 -22.38 11.52
CA TRP A 174 28.53 -23.53 11.05
C TRP A 174 29.47 -24.75 10.95
N LYS A 175 29.36 -25.69 11.91
CA LYS A 175 30.02 -26.99 11.77
C LYS A 175 29.22 -27.81 10.76
N ARG A 176 29.76 -28.03 9.56
CA ARG A 176 29.30 -29.09 8.67
C ARG A 176 29.56 -30.42 9.40
N GLY A 177 28.49 -31.09 9.82
CA GLY A 177 28.52 -32.49 10.22
C GLY A 177 28.55 -33.38 8.99
#